data_AF-A0A6M2B739-F1
#
_entry.id   AF-A0A6M2B739-F1
#
_cell.length_a   1.000
_cell.length_b   1.000
_cell.length_c   1.000
_cell.angle_alpha   90.00
_cell.angle_beta   90.00
_cell.angle_gamma   90.00
#
_symmetry.space_group_name_H-M   'P 1'
#
loop_
_entity.id
_entity.type
_entity.pdbx_description
1 polymer ?
#
loop_
_entity_poly.entity_id
_entity_poly.type
_entity_poly.pdbx_seq_one_letter_code
_entity_poly.pdbx_strand_id
1 'polypeptide(L)'
;MNITSTKMLANALRNERKKRKLSQSKTAETMGLKQSTVSEFENYPDGTRLETLFKLLAALDLELQIAPRNSDPQDKTSWDQEW
;
A
#
# COMPACT_ATOMS: atom_id res chain seq x y z
N MET A 1 -8.70 3.69 7.24
CA MET A 1 -8.46 4.91 6.45
C MET A 1 -8.73 4.57 5.00
N ASN A 2 -9.60 5.31 4.32
CA ASN A 2 -9.88 5.07 2.90
C ASN A 2 -8.84 5.79 2.05
N ILE A 3 -8.17 5.08 1.14
CA ILE A 3 -7.17 5.65 0.23
C ILE A 3 -7.87 5.96 -1.10
N THR A 4 -7.96 7.24 -1.47
CA THR A 4 -8.67 7.69 -2.67
C THR A 4 -7.81 8.52 -3.64
N SER A 5 -6.52 8.69 -3.35
CA SER A 5 -5.57 9.37 -4.23
C SER A 5 -4.19 8.70 -4.20
N THR A 6 -3.40 8.92 -5.25
CA THR A 6 -2.00 8.45 -5.39
C THR A 6 -1.13 8.96 -4.24
N LYS A 7 -1.27 10.23 -3.85
CA LYS A 7 -0.54 10.83 -2.73
C LYS A 7 -0.88 10.22 -1.38
N MET A 8 -2.15 9.88 -1.14
CA MET A 8 -2.54 9.16 0.07
C MET A 8 -1.92 7.77 0.12
N LEU A 9 -1.93 7.05 -1.02
CA LEU A 9 -1.31 5.74 -1.12
C LEU A 9 0.20 5.79 -0.85
N ALA A 10 0.91 6.73 -1.50
CA ALA A 10 2.34 6.92 -1.31
C ALA A 10 2.69 7.24 0.14
N ASN A 11 1.93 8.13 0.78
CA ASN A 11 2.13 8.46 2.19
C ASN A 11 1.88 7.26 3.11
N ALA A 12 0.85 6.45 2.84
CA ALA A 12 0.57 5.25 3.62
C ALA A 12 1.73 4.25 3.54
N LEU A 13 2.22 3.95 2.33
CA LEU A 13 3.35 3.04 2.14
C LEU A 13 4.66 3.60 2.73
N ARG A 14 4.91 4.91 2.59
CA ARG A 14 6.07 5.58 3.21
C ARG A 14 6.05 5.47 4.73
N ASN A 15 4.89 5.67 5.33
CA ASN A 15 4.71 5.59 6.78
C ASN A 15 4.95 4.15 7.26
N GLU A 16 4.41 3.16 6.55
CA GLU A 16 4.64 1.76 6.89
C GLU A 16 6.12 1.38 6.76
N ARG A 17 6.81 1.82 5.69
CA ARG A 17 8.26 1.63 5.55
C ARG A 17 9.04 2.21 6.73
N LYS A 18 8.70 3.45 7.14
CA LYS A 18 9.35 4.12 8.29
C LYS A 18 9.05 3.40 9.61
N LYS A 19 7.81 2.92 9.81
CA LYS A 19 7.41 2.12 10.98
C LYS A 19 8.24 0.83 11.09
N ARG A 20 8.54 0.21 9.95
CA ARG A 20 9.44 -0.95 9.84
C ARG A 20 10.93 -0.60 9.90
N LYS A 21 11.28 0.68 10.06
CA LYS A 21 12.66 1.21 10.10
C LYS A 21 13.51 0.85 8.87
N LEU A 22 12.85 0.65 7.72
CA LEU A 22 13.53 0.34 6.47
C LEU A 22 13.96 1.63 5.76
N SER A 23 15.15 1.65 5.19
CA SER A 23 15.55 2.71 4.25
C SER A 23 14.89 2.48 2.88
N GLN A 24 14.88 3.51 2.05
CA GLN A 24 14.41 3.37 0.66
C GLN A 24 15.28 2.37 -0.11
N SER A 25 16.60 2.37 0.07
CA SER A 25 17.51 1.39 -0.54
C SER A 25 17.18 -0.03 -0.12
N LYS A 26 16.97 -0.27 1.19
CA LYS A 26 16.67 -1.61 1.69
C LYS A 26 15.36 -2.16 1.17
N THR A 27 14.35 -1.29 1.04
CA THR A 27 13.06 -1.64 0.44
C THR A 27 13.22 -1.97 -1.04
N ALA A 28 14.05 -1.20 -1.75
CA ALA A 28 14.29 -1.40 -3.17
C ALA A 28 15.02 -2.71 -3.48
N GLU A 29 16.08 -3.02 -2.73
CA GLU A 29 16.90 -4.23 -2.86
C GLU A 29 16.06 -5.50 -2.79
N THR A 30 15.10 -5.54 -1.88
CA THR A 30 14.26 -6.72 -1.61
C THR A 30 13.44 -7.15 -2.85
N MET A 31 13.17 -6.22 -3.77
CA MET A 31 12.37 -6.46 -4.98
C MET A 31 13.08 -6.07 -6.28
N GLY A 32 14.41 -5.95 -6.25
CA GLY A 32 15.21 -5.60 -7.44
C GLY A 32 14.89 -4.22 -8.03
N LEU A 33 14.38 -3.30 -7.22
CA LEU A 33 14.10 -1.91 -7.61
C LEU A 33 15.34 -1.03 -7.38
N LYS A 34 15.38 0.12 -8.04
CA LYS A 34 16.34 1.18 -7.69
C LYS A 34 15.82 1.96 -6.49
N GLN A 35 16.70 2.43 -5.60
CA GLN A 35 16.31 3.32 -4.50
C GLN A 35 15.61 4.59 -5.02
N SER A 36 16.06 5.11 -6.17
CA SER A 36 15.44 6.27 -6.83
C SER A 36 13.98 6.02 -7.18
N THR A 37 13.61 4.80 -7.57
CA THR A 37 12.22 4.40 -7.86
C THR A 37 11.35 4.45 -6.60
N VAL A 38 11.88 4.04 -5.45
CA VAL A 38 11.17 4.15 -4.16
C VAL A 38 11.00 5.63 -3.78
N SER A 39 12.04 6.44 -3.96
CA SER A 39 11.98 7.88 -3.70
C SER A 39 10.99 8.61 -4.61
N GLU A 40 10.98 8.26 -5.90
CA GLU A 40 10.07 8.84 -6.88
C GLU A 40 8.62 8.48 -6.55
N PHE A 41 8.32 7.22 -6.22
CA PHE A 41 7.00 6.83 -5.74
C PHE A 41 6.58 7.61 -4.47
N GLU A 42 7.48 7.79 -3.50
CA GLU A 42 7.15 8.46 -2.23
C GLU A 42 6.88 9.97 -2.37
N ASN A 43 7.49 10.64 -3.36
CA ASN A 43 7.39 12.09 -3.53
C ASN A 43 6.50 12.50 -4.71
N TYR A 44 6.51 11.71 -5.79
CA TYR A 44 5.84 11.94 -7.07
C TYR A 44 5.16 10.65 -7.55
N PRO A 45 4.12 10.16 -6.83
CA PRO A 45 3.49 8.88 -7.16
C PRO A 45 2.71 8.88 -8.48
N ASP A 46 2.41 10.06 -9.03
CA ASP A 46 1.68 10.19 -10.29
C ASP A 46 2.50 9.62 -11.45
N GLY A 47 1.91 8.67 -12.18
CA GLY A 47 2.61 7.94 -13.26
C GLY A 47 3.42 6.73 -12.79
N THR A 48 3.41 6.40 -11.49
CA THR A 48 3.99 5.13 -11.02
C THR A 48 3.28 3.95 -11.67
N ARG A 49 4.06 3.04 -12.27
CA ARG A 49 3.52 1.80 -12.83
C ARG A 49 2.93 0.94 -11.72
N LEU A 50 1.78 0.31 -11.98
CA LEU A 50 1.16 -0.62 -11.03
C LEU A 50 2.10 -1.77 -10.62
N GLU A 51 2.94 -2.24 -11.54
CA GLU A 51 3.98 -3.23 -11.23
C GLU A 51 4.92 -2.75 -10.11
N THR A 52 5.37 -1.50 -10.14
CA THR A 52 6.21 -0.90 -9.10
C THR A 52 5.44 -0.82 -7.78
N LEU A 53 4.17 -0.44 -7.81
CA LEU A 53 3.32 -0.43 -6.62
C LEU A 53 3.24 -1.82 -5.98
N PHE A 54 2.95 -2.87 -6.75
CA PHE A 54 2.86 -4.24 -6.22
C PHE A 54 4.21 -4.76 -5.72
N LYS A 55 5.32 -4.42 -6.36
CA LYS A 55 6.66 -4.69 -5.82
C LYS A 55 6.88 -3.99 -4.48
N LEU A 56 6.48 -2.73 -4.32
CA LEU A 56 6.60 -2.03 -3.05
C LEU A 56 5.71 -2.63 -1.96
N LEU A 57 4.49 -3.04 -2.29
CA LEU A 57 3.59 -3.75 -1.37
C LEU A 57 4.23 -5.06 -0.91
N ALA A 58 4.78 -5.86 -1.83
CA ALA A 58 5.48 -7.10 -1.51
C ALA A 58 6.73 -6.87 -0.66
N ALA A 59 7.55 -5.84 -0.97
CA ALA A 59 8.73 -5.48 -0.18
C ALA A 59 8.38 -5.09 1.27
N LEU A 60 7.18 -4.53 1.46
CA LEU A 60 6.67 -4.10 2.75
C LEU A 60 5.73 -5.13 3.39
N ASP A 61 5.58 -6.33 2.81
CA ASP A 61 4.68 -7.37 3.30
C ASP A 61 3.25 -6.82 3.54
N LEU A 62 2.69 -6.22 2.50
CA LEU A 62 1.36 -5.63 2.45
C LEU A 62 0.55 -6.21 1.29
N GLU A 63 -0.77 -6.25 1.47
CA GLU A 63 -1.74 -6.57 0.42
C GLU A 63 -2.61 -5.36 0.06
N LEU A 64 -3.15 -5.34 -1.17
CA LEU A 64 -4.10 -4.33 -1.63
C LEU A 64 -5.51 -4.93 -1.64
N GLN A 65 -6.43 -4.31 -0.89
CA GLN A 65 -7.85 -4.65 -0.92
C GLN A 65 -8.65 -3.54 -1.60
N ILE A 66 -9.59 -3.94 -2.47
CA ILE A 66 -10.52 -3.04 -3.15
C ILE A 66 -11.90 -3.23 -2.51
N ALA A 67 -12.52 -2.14 -2.05
CA ALA A 67 -13.81 -2.17 -1.38
C ALA A 67 -14.73 -1.03 -1.85
N PRO A 68 -16.07 -1.21 -1.78
CA PRO A 68 -17.02 -0.13 -2.04
C PRO A 68 -16.82 1.05 -1.09
N ARG A 69 -16.83 2.29 -1.63
CA ARG A 69 -16.53 3.51 -0.87
C ARG A 69 -17.52 3.79 0.28
N ASN A 70 -18.76 3.34 0.14
CA ASN A 70 -19.86 3.55 1.11
C ASN A 70 -20.38 2.21 1.65
N SER A 71 -19.53 1.19 1.77
CA SER A 71 -19.92 -0.01 2.51
C SER A 71 -20.01 0.36 3.98
N ASP A 72 -21.24 0.52 4.47
CA ASP A 72 -21.51 0.69 5.89
C ASP A 72 -20.93 -0.54 6.62
N PRO A 73 -20.23 -0.40 7.76
CA PRO A 73 -19.67 -1.55 8.47
C PRO A 73 -20.72 -2.56 8.95
N GLN A 74 -22.01 -2.25 8.80
CA GLN A 74 -23.14 -3.08 9.24
C GLN A 74 -23.57 -4.17 8.25
N ASP A 75 -23.08 -4.20 7.01
CA ASP A 75 -23.41 -5.29 6.06
C ASP A 75 -22.59 -6.58 6.29
N LYS A 76 -21.92 -6.67 7.45
CA LYS A 76 -21.42 -7.93 8.02
C LYS A 76 -22.27 -8.33 9.23
N THR A 77 -23.59 -8.40 9.06
CA THR A 77 -24.42 -9.24 9.94
C THR A 77 -24.30 -10.65 9.37
N SER A 78 -23.29 -11.40 9.81
CA SER A 78 -23.47 -12.48 10.80
C SER A 78 -24.67 -13.35 10.44
N TRP A 79 -24.42 -14.32 9.55
CA TRP A 79 -25.27 -15.52 9.37
C TRP A 79 -24.46 -16.78 9.63
N ASP A 80 -23.56 -16.71 10.62
CA ASP A 80 -22.95 -17.89 11.22
C ASP A 80 -23.39 -17.92 12.69
N GLN A 81 -24.63 -18.37 12.92
CA GLN A 81 -25.06 -19.28 13.99
C GLN A 81 -26.57 -19.22 14.23
N GLU A 82 -27.12 -20.40 14.56
CA GLU A 82 -28.54 -20.77 14.75
C GLU A 82 -29.27 -20.94 13.40
N TRP A 83 -29.52 -22.15 12.88
CA TRP A 83 -29.96 -23.43 13.49
C TRP A 83 -29.62 -24.60 12.56
#